data_AF-A0A371XLJ3-F1
#
_entry.id   AF-A0A371XLJ3-F1
#
_cell.length_a   1.000
_cell.length_b   1.000
_cell.length_c   1.000
_cell.angle_alpha   90.00
_cell.angle_beta   90.00
_cell.angle_gamma   90.00
#
_symmetry.space_group_name_H-M   'P 1'
#
loop_
_entity.id
_entity.type
_entity.pdbx_description
1 polymer ?
#
loop_
_entity_poly.entity_id
_entity_poly.type
_entity_poly.pdbx_seq_one_letter_code
_entity_poly.pdbx_strand_id
1 'polypeptide(L)'
;MAARHDDLGAQSSWYVWAALGLYPSTPGTPDLAVHSPLLERAVLDLPGRGRELDIRAPQASADAPYVHGLALDGRTWDRTYLLQSAVKDGARLDFTLSGTPDKTWATSAKAAPPSYRSGERSFLASATPNAVSAVPGGDAAKVTVHGQRLAGHDKTLTLTTKAPEGLTVSPTGGPLVLDAKTGSGEPTLSVKAAAFTDRATGIHSQCIGLQSGGEADLEIATRSVAASVPAEQGGVVLWTAGAERHGSTPACLRPARPTIIGGRDGRNLSASVKQEDDRDQFRSSGAVPGRAHLG
;
A
#
# COMPACT_ATOMS: atom_id res chain seq x y z
N MET A 1 8.27 -36.29 -0.96
CA MET A 1 7.48 -35.05 -1.05
C MET A 1 7.84 -34.21 0.16
N ALA A 2 8.44 -33.03 -0.05
CA ALA A 2 8.74 -32.14 1.06
C ALA A 2 7.42 -31.55 1.58
N ALA A 3 7.11 -31.75 2.86
CA ALA A 3 6.01 -31.09 3.52
C ALA A 3 6.26 -29.58 3.43
N ARG A 4 5.41 -28.86 2.68
CA ARG A 4 5.48 -27.40 2.62
C ARG A 4 5.09 -26.85 3.99
N HIS A 5 5.74 -25.75 4.38
CA HIS A 5 5.41 -25.02 5.59
C HIS A 5 3.94 -24.56 5.52
N ASP A 6 3.20 -24.72 6.61
CA ASP A 6 1.78 -24.34 6.72
C ASP A 6 1.59 -22.83 6.97
N ASP A 7 2.68 -22.04 6.98
CA ASP A 7 2.69 -20.60 7.22
C ASP A 7 1.84 -20.22 8.46
N LEU A 8 2.05 -20.95 9.58
CA LEU A 8 1.30 -20.80 10.83
C LEU A 8 -0.23 -20.91 10.67
N GLY A 9 -0.70 -21.77 9.76
CA GLY A 9 -2.12 -22.02 9.51
C GLY A 9 -2.70 -21.30 8.30
N ALA A 10 -1.93 -20.44 7.62
CA ALA A 10 -2.43 -19.72 6.44
C ALA A 10 -2.79 -20.69 5.30
N GLN A 11 -1.97 -21.71 5.05
CA GLN A 11 -2.27 -22.71 4.01
C GLN A 11 -3.47 -23.57 4.39
N SER A 12 -3.52 -24.08 5.62
CA SER A 12 -4.65 -24.88 6.11
C SER A 12 -5.97 -24.10 6.11
N SER A 13 -5.96 -22.85 6.57
CA SER A 13 -7.16 -22.00 6.56
C SER A 13 -7.62 -21.63 5.15
N TRP A 14 -6.69 -21.39 4.22
CA TRP A 14 -7.02 -21.20 2.81
C TRP A 14 -7.77 -22.41 2.25
N TYR A 15 -7.32 -23.63 2.56
CA TYR A 15 -8.00 -24.86 2.14
C TYR A 15 -9.43 -24.96 2.70
N VAL A 16 -9.61 -24.66 3.99
CA VAL A 16 -10.94 -24.66 4.62
C VAL A 16 -11.87 -23.68 3.89
N TRP A 17 -11.45 -22.44 3.66
CA TRP A 17 -12.23 -21.46 2.91
C TRP A 17 -12.57 -21.93 1.49
N ALA A 18 -11.57 -22.41 0.74
CA ALA A 18 -11.76 -22.93 -0.60
C ALA A 18 -12.77 -24.10 -0.63
N ALA A 19 -12.69 -25.03 0.33
CA ALA A 19 -13.60 -26.16 0.43
C ALA A 19 -15.05 -25.73 0.73
N LEU A 20 -15.24 -24.64 1.48
CA LEU A 20 -16.55 -24.03 1.73
C LEU A 20 -17.11 -23.27 0.52
N GLY A 21 -16.31 -23.03 -0.51
CA GLY A 21 -16.71 -22.22 -1.67
C GLY A 21 -16.78 -20.72 -1.35
N LEU A 22 -16.04 -20.23 -0.35
CA LEU A 22 -16.02 -18.84 0.07
C LEU A 22 -14.58 -18.38 0.35
N TYR A 23 -14.26 -17.09 0.19
CA TYR A 23 -12.93 -16.60 0.55
C TYR A 23 -12.93 -15.12 0.97
N PRO A 24 -12.27 -14.73 2.07
CA PRO A 24 -12.09 -13.33 2.46
C PRO A 24 -10.98 -12.66 1.65
N SER A 25 -11.25 -12.33 0.38
CA SER A 25 -10.24 -11.82 -0.56
C SER A 25 -9.60 -10.49 -0.14
N THR A 26 -10.34 -9.66 0.60
CA THR A 26 -9.87 -8.34 1.05
C THR A 26 -9.96 -8.28 2.58
N PRO A 27 -8.92 -8.73 3.31
CA PRO A 27 -8.92 -8.68 4.77
C PRO A 27 -9.26 -7.29 5.31
N GLY A 28 -10.10 -7.24 6.35
CA GLY A 28 -10.58 -5.99 6.94
C GLY A 28 -11.89 -5.47 6.33
N THR A 29 -12.36 -6.03 5.22
CA THR A 29 -13.73 -5.85 4.73
C THR A 29 -14.58 -7.07 5.12
N PRO A 30 -15.92 -6.94 5.16
CA PRO A 30 -16.78 -8.04 5.53
C PRO A 30 -17.24 -8.90 4.34
N ASP A 31 -16.70 -8.66 3.14
CA ASP A 31 -17.14 -9.34 1.93
C ASP A 31 -16.46 -10.72 1.81
N LEU A 32 -17.24 -11.74 1.45
CA LEU A 32 -16.71 -13.05 1.09
C LEU A 32 -16.91 -13.28 -0.40
N ALA A 33 -15.82 -13.52 -1.14
CA ALA A 33 -15.88 -13.92 -2.53
C ALA A 33 -16.46 -15.33 -2.64
N VAL A 34 -17.39 -15.52 -3.58
CA VAL A 34 -18.04 -16.80 -3.85
C VAL A 34 -17.19 -17.63 -4.82
N HIS A 35 -17.00 -18.89 -4.49
CA HIS A 35 -16.31 -19.91 -5.27
C HIS A 35 -17.15 -21.19 -5.32
N SER A 36 -16.68 -22.20 -6.05
CA SER A 36 -17.32 -23.51 -6.07
C SER A 36 -16.96 -24.30 -4.80
N PRO A 37 -17.94 -24.74 -4.00
CA PRO A 37 -17.69 -25.55 -2.81
C PRO A 37 -17.29 -26.99 -3.18
N LEU A 38 -16.50 -27.61 -2.31
CA LEU A 38 -16.06 -29.00 -2.43
C LEU A 38 -17.00 -29.98 -1.72
N LEU A 39 -17.75 -29.50 -0.72
CA LEU A 39 -18.62 -30.29 0.12
C LEU A 39 -20.08 -30.12 -0.30
N GLU A 40 -20.86 -31.21 -0.29
CA GLU A 40 -22.29 -31.15 -0.58
C GLU A 40 -23.08 -30.32 0.45
N ARG A 41 -22.61 -30.32 1.70
CA ARG A 41 -23.13 -29.47 2.77
C ARG A 41 -22.06 -29.13 3.79
N ALA A 42 -22.04 -27.88 4.23
CA ALA A 42 -21.25 -27.43 5.37
C ALA A 42 -22.09 -26.48 6.23
N VAL A 43 -22.05 -26.64 7.55
CA VAL A 43 -22.75 -25.76 8.50
C VAL A 43 -21.71 -25.15 9.42
N LEU A 44 -21.66 -23.82 9.48
CA LEU A 44 -20.78 -23.09 10.38
C LEU A 44 -21.62 -22.46 11.51
N ASP A 45 -21.31 -22.81 12.75
CA ASP A 45 -21.85 -22.14 13.92
C ASP A 45 -21.20 -20.76 14.07
N LEU A 46 -22.02 -19.72 14.01
CA LEU A 46 -21.56 -18.33 14.10
C LEU A 46 -21.65 -17.81 15.53
N PRO A 47 -20.82 -16.83 15.92
CA PRO A 47 -20.96 -16.17 17.22
C PRO A 47 -22.36 -15.57 17.40
N GLY A 48 -22.96 -15.87 18.54
CA GLY A 48 -24.35 -15.49 18.85
C GLY A 48 -25.27 -16.71 18.83
N ARG A 49 -26.29 -16.69 19.69
CA ARG A 49 -27.13 -17.87 19.91
C ARG A 49 -27.96 -18.20 18.66
N GLY A 50 -27.79 -19.41 18.12
CA GLY A 50 -28.61 -19.97 17.04
C GLY A 50 -28.36 -19.35 15.67
N ARG A 51 -27.17 -18.80 15.42
CA ARG A 51 -26.78 -18.26 14.11
C ARG A 51 -25.90 -19.26 13.39
N GLU A 52 -26.27 -19.59 12.16
CA GLU A 52 -25.55 -20.56 11.35
C GLU A 52 -25.40 -20.04 9.93
N LEU A 53 -24.29 -20.39 9.29
CA LEU A 53 -24.13 -20.32 7.84
C LEU A 53 -24.26 -21.74 7.27
N ASP A 54 -25.41 -22.06 6.67
CA ASP A 54 -25.71 -23.37 6.08
C ASP A 54 -25.44 -23.32 4.57
N ILE A 55 -24.34 -23.91 4.15
CA ILE A 55 -23.87 -23.98 2.77
C ILE A 55 -24.31 -25.31 2.18
N ARG A 56 -25.05 -25.29 1.08
CA ARG A 56 -25.62 -26.47 0.41
C ARG A 56 -25.27 -26.44 -1.07
N ALA A 57 -24.67 -27.51 -1.54
CA ALA A 57 -24.23 -27.67 -2.92
C ALA A 57 -24.34 -29.15 -3.32
N PRO A 58 -25.56 -29.71 -3.47
CA PRO A 58 -25.74 -31.16 -3.66
C PRO A 58 -25.05 -31.73 -4.90
N GLN A 59 -24.60 -30.88 -5.84
CA GLN A 59 -23.83 -31.27 -7.02
C GLN A 59 -22.31 -31.22 -6.81
N ALA A 60 -21.81 -30.81 -5.64
CA ALA A 60 -20.39 -30.63 -5.36
C ALA A 60 -19.60 -31.91 -5.64
N SER A 61 -18.75 -31.85 -6.65
CA SER A 61 -17.95 -32.97 -7.13
C SER A 61 -16.84 -32.48 -8.03
N ALA A 62 -15.84 -33.33 -8.28
CA ALA A 62 -14.76 -33.02 -9.22
C ALA A 62 -15.26 -32.76 -10.65
N ASP A 63 -16.41 -33.35 -11.01
CA ASP A 63 -17.01 -33.25 -12.35
C ASP A 63 -17.94 -32.03 -12.50
N ALA A 64 -18.27 -31.32 -11.41
CA ALA A 64 -19.14 -30.14 -11.42
C ALA A 64 -18.50 -28.91 -10.75
N PRO A 65 -17.35 -28.40 -11.24
CA PRO A 65 -16.62 -27.32 -10.58
C PRO A 65 -17.19 -25.91 -10.84
N TYR A 66 -18.19 -25.74 -11.71
CA TYR A 66 -18.66 -24.42 -12.12
C TYR A 66 -19.95 -24.00 -11.41
N VAL A 67 -19.95 -22.82 -10.80
CA VAL A 67 -21.15 -22.20 -10.24
C VAL A 67 -22.04 -21.70 -11.38
N HIS A 68 -23.28 -22.18 -11.42
CA HIS A 68 -24.35 -21.72 -12.32
C HIS A 68 -25.36 -20.81 -11.61
N GLY A 69 -25.39 -20.87 -10.28
CA GLY A 69 -26.31 -20.06 -9.50
C GLY A 69 -26.04 -20.15 -8.01
N LEU A 70 -26.53 -19.14 -7.30
CA LEU A 70 -26.57 -19.09 -5.86
C LEU A 70 -27.94 -18.55 -5.43
N ALA A 71 -28.54 -19.14 -4.40
CA ALA A 71 -29.62 -18.51 -3.67
C ALA A 71 -29.19 -18.21 -2.24
N LEU A 72 -29.49 -17.00 -1.77
CA LEU A 72 -29.29 -16.55 -0.40
C LEU A 72 -30.66 -16.49 0.28
N ASP A 73 -30.87 -17.33 1.29
CA ASP A 73 -32.14 -17.46 2.00
C ASP A 73 -33.34 -17.69 1.06
N GLY A 74 -33.13 -18.54 0.05
CA GLY A 74 -34.13 -18.89 -0.95
C GLY A 74 -34.38 -17.83 -2.03
N ARG A 75 -33.64 -16.71 -2.02
CA ARG A 75 -33.72 -15.68 -3.06
C ARG A 75 -32.53 -15.75 -3.99
N THR A 76 -32.76 -15.62 -5.30
CA THR A 76 -31.69 -15.57 -6.29
C THR A 76 -30.64 -14.54 -5.93
N TRP A 77 -29.38 -14.96 -5.93
CA TRP A 77 -28.22 -14.15 -5.66
C TRP A 77 -27.31 -14.13 -6.89
N ASP A 78 -27.37 -13.04 -7.63
CA ASP A 78 -26.65 -12.86 -8.89
C ASP A 78 -25.39 -11.99 -8.71
N ARG A 79 -24.58 -12.33 -7.70
CA ARG A 79 -23.31 -11.67 -7.36
C ARG A 79 -22.26 -12.70 -6.97
N THR A 80 -21.00 -12.43 -7.28
CA THR A 80 -19.87 -13.30 -6.94
C THR A 80 -19.27 -13.00 -5.56
N TYR A 81 -20.03 -12.36 -4.68
CA TYR A 81 -19.66 -12.09 -3.29
C TYR A 81 -20.87 -12.09 -2.37
N LEU A 82 -20.67 -12.34 -1.08
CA LEU A 82 -21.67 -12.22 -0.03
C LEU A 82 -21.49 -10.91 0.74
N LEU A 83 -22.60 -10.42 1.30
CA LEU A 83 -22.61 -9.26 2.19
C LEU A 83 -22.29 -9.68 3.63
N GLN A 84 -21.79 -8.73 4.42
CA GLN A 84 -21.53 -8.89 5.87
C GLN A 84 -22.68 -9.56 6.63
N SER A 85 -23.92 -9.23 6.28
CA SER A 85 -25.11 -9.73 6.98
C SER A 85 -25.18 -11.27 6.96
N ALA A 86 -24.75 -11.92 5.87
CA ALA A 86 -24.76 -13.38 5.77
C ALA A 86 -23.87 -14.05 6.83
N VAL A 87 -22.74 -13.43 7.16
CA VAL A 87 -21.79 -13.95 8.17
C VAL A 87 -22.13 -13.46 9.58
N LYS A 88 -22.74 -12.28 9.70
CA LYS A 88 -23.08 -11.68 11.00
C LYS A 88 -24.36 -12.29 11.59
N ASP A 89 -25.37 -12.45 10.77
CA ASP A 89 -26.72 -12.83 11.19
C ASP A 89 -27.01 -14.32 10.90
N GLY A 90 -26.15 -14.97 10.10
CA GLY A 90 -26.40 -16.29 9.54
C GLY A 90 -27.17 -16.21 8.22
N ALA A 91 -27.07 -17.27 7.44
CA ALA A 91 -27.76 -17.40 6.15
C ALA A 91 -27.76 -18.84 5.65
N ARG A 92 -28.67 -19.15 4.74
CA ARG A 92 -28.60 -20.35 3.90
C ARG A 92 -28.12 -20.00 2.50
N LEU A 93 -27.07 -20.71 2.04
CA LEU A 93 -26.53 -20.62 0.69
C LEU A 93 -26.89 -21.90 -0.07
N ASP A 94 -27.71 -21.79 -1.11
CA ASP A 94 -28.03 -22.91 -1.99
C ASP A 94 -27.30 -22.71 -3.34
N PHE A 95 -26.23 -23.47 -3.56
CA PHE A 95 -25.44 -23.46 -4.79
C PHE A 95 -26.05 -24.38 -5.86
N THR A 96 -25.99 -23.94 -7.11
CA THR A 96 -26.21 -24.78 -8.29
C THR A 96 -24.89 -24.91 -9.01
N LEU A 97 -24.37 -26.15 -9.13
CA LEU A 97 -23.10 -26.43 -9.81
C LEU A 97 -23.29 -27.26 -11.09
N SER A 98 -22.31 -27.19 -11.99
CA SER A 98 -22.31 -27.86 -13.29
C SER A 98 -20.90 -28.22 -13.75
N GLY A 99 -20.80 -29.17 -14.67
CA GLY A 99 -19.55 -29.58 -15.34
C GLY A 99 -19.09 -28.66 -16.46
N THR A 100 -19.91 -27.69 -16.87
CA THR A 100 -19.54 -26.68 -17.87
C THR A 100 -19.73 -25.26 -17.34
N PRO A 101 -18.94 -24.26 -17.77
CA PRO A 101 -19.11 -22.88 -17.30
C PRO A 101 -20.41 -22.25 -17.79
N ASP A 102 -21.12 -21.56 -16.89
CA ASP A 102 -22.13 -20.57 -17.28
C ASP A 102 -21.45 -19.23 -17.54
N LYS A 103 -21.64 -18.67 -18.75
CA LYS A 103 -21.08 -17.38 -19.17
C LYS A 103 -22.04 -16.22 -18.94
N THR A 104 -23.15 -16.44 -18.27
CA THR A 104 -24.22 -15.44 -18.08
C THR A 104 -24.43 -15.10 -16.60
N TRP A 105 -24.37 -16.08 -15.70
CA TRP A 105 -24.49 -15.85 -14.26
C TRP A 105 -23.45 -14.86 -13.71
N ALA A 106 -23.90 -13.90 -12.91
CA ALA A 106 -23.09 -12.93 -12.19
C ALA A 106 -22.05 -12.17 -13.03
N THR A 107 -22.34 -11.93 -14.32
CA THR A 107 -21.41 -11.25 -15.24
C THR A 107 -21.57 -9.73 -15.29
N SER A 108 -22.60 -9.17 -14.67
CA SER A 108 -22.83 -7.72 -14.67
C SER A 108 -21.78 -6.98 -13.84
N ALA A 109 -21.53 -5.71 -14.16
CA ALA A 109 -20.59 -4.87 -13.39
C ALA A 109 -20.98 -4.74 -11.89
N LYS A 110 -22.27 -4.91 -11.55
CA LYS A 110 -22.77 -4.88 -10.16
C LYS A 110 -22.61 -6.22 -9.43
N ALA A 111 -22.33 -7.30 -10.16
CA ALA A 111 -22.14 -8.63 -9.63
C ALA A 111 -20.71 -8.87 -9.14
N ALA A 112 -19.75 -8.08 -9.61
CA ALA A 112 -18.36 -8.11 -9.17
C ALA A 112 -18.23 -7.71 -7.67
N PRO A 113 -17.24 -8.25 -6.94
CA PRO A 113 -16.94 -7.81 -5.59
C PRO A 113 -16.64 -6.30 -5.54
N PRO A 114 -17.00 -5.61 -4.44
CA PRO A 114 -16.78 -4.18 -4.34
C PRO A 114 -15.30 -3.82 -4.39
N SER A 115 -14.99 -2.69 -5.03
CA SER A 115 -13.67 -2.05 -4.97
C SER A 115 -13.77 -0.78 -4.12
N TYR A 116 -12.81 -0.59 -3.21
CA TYR A 116 -12.83 0.50 -2.24
C TYR A 116 -11.91 1.64 -2.71
N ARG A 117 -12.49 2.67 -3.33
CA ARG A 117 -11.75 3.79 -3.94
C ARG A 117 -11.51 4.98 -2.99
N SER A 118 -11.85 4.83 -1.71
CA SER A 118 -11.64 5.90 -0.73
C SER A 118 -10.14 6.14 -0.53
N GLY A 119 -9.68 7.36 -0.78
CA GLY A 119 -8.26 7.71 -0.72
C GLY A 119 -7.45 7.27 -1.94
N GLU A 120 -8.10 6.73 -2.99
CA GLU A 120 -7.44 6.48 -4.27
C GLU A 120 -6.92 7.80 -4.85
N ARG A 121 -5.71 7.75 -5.39
CA ARG A 121 -5.11 8.85 -6.14
C ARG A 121 -5.07 8.46 -7.61
N SER A 122 -5.46 9.37 -8.50
CA SER A 122 -5.50 9.08 -9.94
C SER A 122 -4.11 9.07 -10.58
N PHE A 123 -3.07 9.41 -9.82
CA PHE A 123 -1.69 9.44 -10.28
C PHE A 123 -0.69 9.00 -9.20
N LEU A 124 0.44 8.47 -9.65
CA LEU A 124 1.65 8.30 -8.86
C LEU A 124 2.67 9.32 -9.28
N ALA A 125 3.58 9.61 -8.36
CA ALA A 125 4.77 10.34 -8.72
C ALA A 125 5.99 9.93 -7.92
N SER A 126 7.14 10.09 -8.55
CA SER A 126 8.44 9.87 -7.94
C SER A 126 9.46 10.86 -8.52
N ALA A 127 10.68 10.87 -7.98
CA ALA A 127 11.75 11.66 -8.55
C ALA A 127 13.06 10.89 -8.48
N THR A 128 13.86 10.99 -9.54
CA THR A 128 15.14 10.30 -9.69
C THR A 128 16.24 11.24 -10.18
N PRO A 129 17.45 11.19 -9.60
CA PRO A 129 17.77 10.43 -8.40
C PRO A 129 17.06 11.02 -7.16
N ASN A 130 16.84 10.19 -6.14
CA ASN A 130 16.26 10.63 -4.87
C ASN A 130 17.23 11.52 -4.06
N ALA A 131 18.51 11.57 -4.47
CA ALA A 131 19.46 12.57 -4.03
C ALA A 131 20.39 13.11 -5.13
N VAL A 132 20.69 14.42 -5.07
CA VAL A 132 21.61 15.11 -5.98
C VAL A 132 22.66 15.90 -5.21
N SER A 133 23.86 16.03 -5.80
CA SER A 133 24.91 16.92 -5.30
C SER A 133 24.91 18.23 -6.08
N ALA A 134 24.77 19.36 -5.38
CA ALA A 134 24.87 20.70 -5.98
C ALA A 134 26.11 21.41 -5.42
N VAL A 135 27.02 21.82 -6.30
CA VAL A 135 28.29 22.48 -5.94
C VAL A 135 28.23 23.96 -6.33
N PRO A 136 28.55 24.90 -5.43
CA PRO A 136 28.63 26.32 -5.77
C PRO A 136 29.59 26.56 -6.94
N GLY A 137 29.13 27.30 -7.96
CA GLY A 137 29.91 27.54 -9.19
C GLY A 137 29.99 26.37 -10.16
N GLY A 138 29.48 25.18 -9.80
CA GLY A 138 29.39 24.02 -10.67
C GLY A 138 28.17 24.01 -11.58
N ASP A 139 28.07 22.96 -12.39
CA ASP A 139 26.92 22.68 -13.24
C ASP A 139 25.66 22.36 -12.43
N ALA A 140 24.49 22.58 -13.04
CA ALA A 140 23.23 22.23 -12.41
C ALA A 140 23.04 20.71 -12.37
N ALA A 141 22.71 20.18 -11.19
CA ALA A 141 22.32 18.79 -11.02
C ALA A 141 20.91 18.58 -11.58
N LYS A 142 20.67 17.41 -12.19
CA LYS A 142 19.39 17.08 -12.81
C LYS A 142 18.59 16.12 -11.93
N VAL A 143 17.31 16.45 -11.73
CA VAL A 143 16.31 15.58 -11.08
C VAL A 143 15.17 15.39 -12.04
N THR A 144 14.91 14.16 -12.48
CA THR A 144 13.71 13.83 -13.27
C THR A 144 12.56 13.57 -12.32
N VAL A 145 11.45 14.30 -12.49
CA VAL A 145 10.19 14.01 -11.79
C VAL A 145 9.37 13.12 -12.69
N HIS A 146 8.89 11.99 -12.17
CA HIS A 146 8.02 11.06 -12.87
C HIS A 146 6.59 11.26 -12.40
N GLY A 147 5.67 11.54 -13.31
CA GLY A 147 4.24 11.48 -13.08
C GLY A 147 3.64 10.32 -13.89
N GLN A 148 2.76 9.53 -13.28
CA GLN A 148 2.10 8.41 -13.93
C GLN A 148 0.60 8.43 -13.62
N ARG A 149 -0.24 8.55 -14.64
CA ARG A 149 -1.69 8.37 -14.50
C ARG A 149 -2.01 6.90 -14.26
N LEU A 150 -2.75 6.63 -13.20
CA LEU A 150 -3.29 5.30 -12.87
C LEU A 150 -4.76 5.17 -13.27
N ALA A 151 -5.52 6.26 -13.13
CA ALA A 151 -6.95 6.30 -13.38
C ALA A 151 -7.39 7.67 -13.92
N GLY A 152 -8.63 7.78 -14.36
CA GLY A 152 -9.19 9.01 -14.89
C GLY A 152 -8.67 9.41 -16.27
N HIS A 153 -8.88 10.67 -16.64
CA HIS A 153 -8.60 11.20 -17.99
C HIS A 153 -7.69 12.42 -18.00
N ASP A 154 -7.10 12.77 -16.85
CA ASP A 154 -6.27 13.96 -16.71
C ASP A 154 -5.02 13.85 -17.56
N LYS A 155 -4.79 14.84 -18.43
CA LYS A 155 -3.67 14.85 -19.37
C LYS A 155 -2.49 15.69 -18.88
N THR A 156 -2.69 16.44 -17.80
CA THR A 156 -1.69 17.38 -17.28
C THR A 156 -1.77 17.40 -15.77
N LEU A 157 -0.61 17.33 -15.11
CA LEU A 157 -0.45 17.64 -13.69
C LEU A 157 0.18 19.03 -13.55
N THR A 158 -0.13 19.73 -12.47
CA THR A 158 0.54 20.98 -12.10
C THR A 158 1.72 20.64 -11.22
N LEU A 159 2.93 20.91 -11.71
CA LEU A 159 4.17 20.82 -10.96
C LEU A 159 4.39 22.12 -10.19
N THR A 160 4.72 21.99 -8.91
CA THR A 160 5.22 23.07 -8.06
C THR A 160 6.52 22.64 -7.41
N THR A 161 7.49 23.54 -7.31
CA THR A 161 8.72 23.26 -6.59
C THR A 161 9.02 24.39 -5.62
N LYS A 162 9.47 24.02 -4.42
CA LYS A 162 9.95 24.98 -3.43
C LYS A 162 11.44 24.78 -3.23
N ALA A 163 12.23 25.72 -3.72
CA ALA A 163 13.66 25.73 -3.51
C ALA A 163 13.96 25.98 -2.02
N PRO A 164 14.81 25.15 -1.37
CA PRO A 164 15.30 25.46 -0.04
C PRO A 164 16.29 26.63 -0.10
N GLU A 165 16.49 27.30 1.03
CA GLU A 165 17.46 28.38 1.12
C GLU A 165 18.86 27.90 0.71
N GLY A 166 19.58 28.71 -0.07
CA GLY A 166 20.91 28.37 -0.61
C GLY A 166 20.89 27.58 -1.93
N LEU A 167 19.74 27.10 -2.40
CA LEU A 167 19.59 26.44 -3.70
C LEU A 167 18.63 27.21 -4.62
N THR A 168 18.85 27.08 -5.93
CA THR A 168 17.88 27.47 -6.96
C THR A 168 17.40 26.21 -7.69
N VAL A 169 16.10 26.16 -7.96
CA VAL A 169 15.45 25.07 -8.69
C VAL A 169 14.73 25.67 -9.89
N SER A 170 14.93 25.09 -11.06
CA SER A 170 14.22 25.47 -12.28
C SER A 170 13.73 24.23 -13.04
N PRO A 171 12.48 24.20 -13.52
CA PRO A 171 11.43 25.20 -13.31
C PRO A 171 10.89 25.23 -11.87
N THR A 172 10.39 26.39 -11.43
CA THR A 172 9.71 26.56 -10.12
C THR A 172 8.28 26.02 -10.13
N GLY A 173 7.74 25.80 -11.32
CA GLY A 173 6.45 25.16 -11.55
C GLY A 173 6.09 25.14 -13.03
N GLY A 174 4.99 24.47 -13.37
CA GLY A 174 4.52 24.39 -14.75
C GLY A 174 3.68 23.15 -15.04
N PRO A 175 3.16 23.01 -16.26
CA PRO A 175 2.43 21.81 -16.65
C PRO A 175 3.40 20.63 -16.84
N LEU A 176 3.12 19.53 -16.15
CA LEU A 176 3.65 18.22 -16.45
C LEU A 176 2.63 17.54 -17.37
N VAL A 177 2.92 17.50 -18.67
CA VAL A 177 2.06 16.85 -19.66
C VAL A 177 2.27 15.34 -19.60
N LEU A 178 1.19 14.60 -19.46
CA LEU A 178 1.17 13.15 -19.46
C LEU A 178 0.87 12.64 -20.87
N ASP A 179 1.64 11.66 -21.32
CA ASP A 179 1.39 10.99 -22.59
C ASP A 179 -0.03 10.41 -22.64
N ALA A 180 -0.65 10.50 -23.81
CA ALA A 180 -2.04 10.09 -23.99
C ALA A 180 -2.22 8.57 -23.92
N LYS A 181 -1.19 7.79 -24.30
CA LYS A 181 -1.22 6.33 -24.36
C LYS A 181 -0.71 5.71 -23.06
N THR A 182 0.46 6.13 -22.60
CA THR A 182 1.12 5.56 -21.42
C THR A 182 0.68 6.24 -20.13
N GLY A 183 0.22 7.50 -20.20
CA GLY A 183 -0.07 8.29 -19.01
C GLY A 183 1.15 8.74 -18.24
N SER A 184 2.36 8.60 -18.79
CA SER A 184 3.62 9.00 -18.15
C SER A 184 4.04 10.42 -18.56
N GLY A 185 4.71 11.14 -17.68
CA GLY A 185 5.34 12.42 -17.97
C GLY A 185 6.56 12.65 -17.08
N GLU A 186 7.66 13.13 -17.67
CA GLU A 186 8.99 13.09 -17.05
C GLU A 186 9.76 14.43 -17.16
N PRO A 187 9.26 15.54 -16.58
CA PRO A 187 9.99 16.80 -16.62
C PRO A 187 11.28 16.71 -15.81
N THR A 188 12.33 17.36 -16.34
CA THR A 188 13.62 17.48 -15.65
C THR A 188 13.70 18.81 -14.92
N LEU A 189 13.99 18.76 -13.63
CA LEU A 189 14.39 19.90 -12.81
C LEU A 189 15.91 20.04 -12.81
N SER A 190 16.36 21.28 -12.82
CA SER A 190 17.75 21.67 -12.62
C SER A 190 17.90 22.29 -11.23
N VAL A 191 18.81 21.74 -10.42
CA VAL A 191 19.13 22.19 -9.06
C VAL A 191 20.54 22.77 -9.06
N LYS A 192 20.69 24.01 -8.63
CA LYS A 192 21.98 24.69 -8.56
C LYS A 192 22.20 25.29 -7.17
N ALA A 193 23.42 25.22 -6.67
CA ALA A 193 23.80 25.91 -5.46
C ALA A 193 24.03 27.40 -5.74
N ALA A 194 23.55 28.28 -4.86
CA ALA A 194 23.84 29.71 -4.93
C ALA A 194 25.36 29.96 -4.80
N ALA A 195 25.82 31.10 -5.30
CA ALA A 195 27.20 31.55 -5.06
C ALA A 195 27.44 31.65 -3.54
N PHE A 196 28.67 31.37 -3.11
CA PHE A 196 29.07 31.12 -1.72
C PHE A 196 28.33 31.98 -0.69
N THR A 197 27.49 31.31 0.11
CA THR A 197 26.97 31.78 1.40
C THR A 197 27.10 30.63 2.39
N ASP A 198 27.36 30.92 3.66
CA ASP A 198 27.35 29.97 4.79
C ASP A 198 26.06 29.14 4.89
N ARG A 199 24.98 29.61 4.25
CA ARG A 199 23.66 28.96 4.18
C ARG A 199 23.54 27.86 3.13
N ALA A 200 24.48 27.74 2.19
CA ALA A 200 24.43 26.75 1.10
C ALA A 200 25.08 25.39 1.45
N THR A 201 25.56 25.21 2.69
CA THR A 201 26.27 23.99 3.09
C THR A 201 25.38 23.07 3.94
N GLY A 202 25.20 21.82 3.52
CA GLY A 202 24.46 20.80 4.27
C GLY A 202 23.51 19.96 3.42
N ILE A 203 22.68 19.16 4.09
CA ILE A 203 21.61 18.40 3.44
C ILE A 203 20.34 19.27 3.45
N HIS A 204 19.86 19.62 2.27
CA HIS A 204 18.63 20.36 2.06
C HIS A 204 17.54 19.42 1.55
N SER A 205 16.32 19.54 2.05
CA SER A 205 15.18 18.81 1.50
C SER A 205 14.43 19.70 0.53
N GLN A 206 14.20 19.20 -0.68
CA GLN A 206 13.44 19.87 -1.71
C GLN A 206 12.04 19.25 -1.78
N CYS A 207 11.01 20.08 -1.63
CA CYS A 207 9.62 19.66 -1.81
C CYS A 207 9.21 19.88 -3.28
N ILE A 208 8.66 18.84 -3.89
CA ILE A 208 8.10 18.84 -5.24
C ILE A 208 6.62 18.47 -5.10
N GLY A 209 5.72 19.39 -5.42
CA GLY A 209 4.29 19.14 -5.44
C GLY A 209 3.80 18.78 -6.83
N LEU A 210 2.89 17.81 -6.92
CA LEU A 210 2.10 17.52 -8.11
C LEU A 210 0.63 17.52 -7.77
N GLN A 211 -0.15 18.24 -8.58
CA GLN A 211 -1.58 18.36 -8.39
C GLN A 211 -2.32 18.00 -9.68
N SER A 212 -3.43 17.26 -9.57
CA SER A 212 -4.44 17.18 -10.62
C SER A 212 -5.62 18.08 -10.26
N GLY A 213 -6.33 18.61 -11.27
CA GLY A 213 -7.33 19.70 -11.19
C GLY A 213 -8.55 19.51 -10.26
N GLY A 214 -8.57 18.47 -9.42
CA GLY A 214 -9.55 18.26 -8.35
C GLY A 214 -9.07 17.36 -7.20
N GLU A 215 -7.78 16.97 -7.19
CA GLU A 215 -7.21 16.11 -6.14
C GLU A 215 -6.30 16.91 -5.20
N ALA A 216 -6.15 16.42 -3.97
CA ALA A 216 -5.20 16.98 -3.02
C ALA A 216 -3.76 16.73 -3.49
N ASP A 217 -2.86 17.68 -3.19
CA ASP A 217 -1.47 17.63 -3.61
C ASP A 217 -0.79 16.30 -3.25
N LEU A 218 -0.05 15.75 -4.21
CA LEU A 218 0.96 14.73 -3.94
C LEU A 218 2.30 15.44 -3.78
N GLU A 219 2.79 15.45 -2.55
CA GLU A 219 4.12 15.97 -2.26
C GLU A 219 5.15 14.85 -2.33
N ILE A 220 6.13 15.01 -3.22
CA ILE A 220 7.34 14.19 -3.30
C ILE A 220 8.46 14.98 -2.62
N ALA A 221 9.16 14.36 -1.69
CA ALA A 221 10.36 14.94 -1.11
C ALA A 221 11.61 14.31 -1.75
N THR A 222 12.46 15.13 -2.36
CA THR A 222 13.82 14.74 -2.75
C THR A 222 14.83 15.36 -1.80
N ARG A 223 15.98 14.71 -1.60
CA ARG A 223 17.06 15.23 -0.76
C ARG A 223 18.18 15.80 -1.63
N SER A 224 18.49 17.07 -1.50
CA SER A 224 19.61 17.69 -2.21
C SER A 224 20.76 17.89 -1.23
N VAL A 225 21.92 17.30 -1.50
CA VAL A 225 23.15 17.53 -0.73
C VAL A 225 23.88 18.68 -1.38
N ALA A 226 24.08 19.77 -0.63
CA ALA A 226 24.85 20.91 -1.08
C ALA A 226 26.23 20.87 -0.41
N ALA A 227 27.28 20.77 -1.22
CA ALA A 227 28.66 20.62 -0.75
C ALA A 227 29.33 21.99 -0.52
N SER A 228 30.09 22.14 0.57
CA SER A 228 31.06 23.23 0.74
C SER A 228 32.38 22.90 0.03
N VAL A 229 33.03 23.92 -0.52
CA VAL A 229 34.49 23.91 -0.72
C VAL A 229 35.10 24.74 0.42
N PRO A 230 36.11 24.27 1.18
CA PRO A 230 36.85 25.12 2.08
C PRO A 230 37.58 26.20 1.25
N ALA A 231 37.47 27.45 1.67
CA ALA A 231 38.41 28.48 1.25
C ALA A 231 39.77 28.13 1.87
N GLU A 232 40.81 28.16 1.03
CA GLU A 232 42.17 27.69 1.28
C GLU A 232 42.37 26.17 1.05
N GLN A 233 43.11 25.86 -0.02
CA GLN A 233 43.57 24.52 -0.42
C GLN A 233 42.60 23.61 -1.21
N GLY A 234 42.00 24.12 -2.29
CA GLY A 234 41.76 23.36 -3.54
C GLY A 234 41.08 21.97 -3.49
N GLY A 235 40.47 21.58 -2.38
CA GLY A 235 39.89 20.25 -2.15
C GLY A 235 38.39 20.35 -1.89
N VAL A 236 37.60 19.53 -2.57
CA VAL A 236 36.18 19.37 -2.26
C VAL A 236 36.04 18.37 -1.12
N VAL A 237 35.51 18.81 0.02
CA VAL A 237 35.20 17.90 1.14
C VAL A 237 33.69 17.64 1.13
N LEU A 238 33.29 16.46 0.65
CA LEU A 238 31.93 15.97 0.79
C LEU A 238 31.71 15.48 2.23
N TRP A 239 31.02 16.28 3.05
CA TRP A 239 30.53 15.79 4.33
C TRP A 239 29.25 14.98 4.11
N THR A 240 29.34 13.65 4.11
CA THR A 240 28.20 12.78 4.44
C THR A 240 28.05 12.69 5.96
N ALA A 241 27.91 13.83 6.63
CA ALA A 241 27.60 13.84 8.06
C ALA A 241 26.10 13.63 8.25
N GLY A 242 25.72 12.56 8.94
CA GLY A 242 24.39 12.32 9.50
C GLY A 242 24.04 13.28 10.64
N ALA A 243 24.25 14.59 10.44
CA ALA A 243 23.82 15.63 11.35
C ALA A 243 22.56 16.27 10.78
N GLU A 244 21.41 15.71 11.16
CA GLU A 244 20.15 16.44 11.08
C GLU A 244 20.33 17.75 11.88
N ARG A 245 20.28 18.90 11.21
CA ARG A 245 19.97 20.13 11.94
C ARG A 245 18.52 19.95 12.43
N HIS A 246 18.35 19.67 13.72
CA HIS A 246 17.04 19.67 14.37
C HIS A 246 16.45 21.09 14.30
N GLY A 247 15.77 21.38 13.21
CA GLY A 247 15.08 22.63 12.94
C GLY A 247 14.02 22.38 11.86
N SER A 248 12.82 22.05 12.32
CA SER A 248 11.59 21.81 11.52
C SER A 248 11.74 20.86 10.34
N THR A 249 11.25 19.62 10.50
CA THR A 249 10.87 18.76 9.37
C THR A 249 10.00 19.59 8.41
N PRO A 250 10.41 19.78 7.14
CA PRO A 250 9.59 20.46 6.13
C PRO A 250 8.18 19.86 6.12
N ALA A 251 7.15 20.67 5.86
CA ALA A 251 5.77 20.19 5.86
C ALA A 251 5.57 18.94 4.98
N CYS A 252 6.33 18.84 3.87
CA CYS A 252 6.34 17.71 2.94
C CYS A 252 7.06 16.44 3.44
N LEU A 253 7.80 16.54 4.53
CA LEU A 253 8.45 15.41 5.20
C LEU A 253 7.70 14.99 6.48
N ARG A 254 6.58 15.65 6.80
CA ARG A 254 5.68 15.16 7.84
C ARG A 254 4.93 13.96 7.28
N PRO A 255 4.86 12.82 7.99
CA PRO A 255 4.02 11.72 7.54
C PRO A 255 2.59 12.25 7.36
N ALA A 256 1.99 11.97 6.20
CA ALA A 256 0.57 12.18 6.02
C ALA A 256 -0.15 11.54 7.21
N ARG A 257 -1.03 12.29 7.88
CA ARG A 257 -1.83 11.71 8.97
C ARG A 257 -2.53 10.48 8.37
N PRO A 258 -2.44 9.29 9.00
CA PRO A 258 -3.19 8.15 8.52
C PRO A 258 -4.65 8.57 8.47
N THR A 259 -5.24 8.56 7.26
CA THR A 259 -6.68 8.65 7.12
C THR A 259 -7.22 7.36 7.73
N ILE A 260 -7.69 7.45 8.97
CA ILE A 260 -8.44 6.37 9.59
C ILE A 260 -9.68 6.17 8.72
N ILE A 261 -9.75 5.06 8.01
CA ILE A 261 -11.01 4.57 7.41
C ILE A 261 -11.85 4.07 8.59
N GLY A 262 -12.51 5.02 9.26
CA GLY A 262 -13.44 4.76 10.35
C GLY A 262 -14.83 4.57 9.78
N GLY A 263 -15.38 3.36 9.93
CA GLY A 263 -16.81 3.13 9.78
C GLY A 263 -17.59 4.05 10.71
N ARG A 264 -18.80 4.45 10.28
CA ARG A 264 -19.82 5.05 11.15
C ARG A 264 -20.11 4.07 12.28
N ASP A 265 -19.40 4.22 13.39
CA ASP A 265 -19.79 3.93 14.77
C ASP A 265 -18.53 4.07 15.63
N GLY A 266 -18.45 5.14 16.41
CA GLY A 266 -17.29 5.59 17.17
C GLY A 266 -16.81 4.65 18.28
N ARG A 267 -16.29 3.47 17.92
CA ARG A 267 -15.55 2.59 18.82
C ARG A 267 -14.11 2.44 18.32
N ASN A 268 -13.21 3.17 18.99
CA ASN A 268 -11.76 3.08 18.80
C ASN A 268 -11.28 1.65 19.10
N LEU A 269 -10.71 0.98 18.12
CA LEU A 269 -9.81 -0.15 18.34
C LEU A 269 -8.39 0.32 18.00
N SER A 270 -7.60 0.60 19.03
CA SER A 270 -6.19 0.91 18.90
C SER A 270 -5.39 -0.38 18.72
N ALA A 271 -4.86 -0.62 17.52
CA ALA A 271 -3.77 -1.56 17.31
C ALA A 271 -2.46 -0.77 17.20
N SER A 272 -1.70 -0.71 18.28
CA SER A 272 -0.30 -0.27 18.23
C SER A 272 0.57 -1.46 17.85
N VAL A 273 1.12 -1.48 16.64
CA VAL A 273 2.26 -2.34 16.32
C VAL A 273 3.49 -1.67 16.91
N LYS A 274 3.93 -2.16 18.07
CA LYS A 274 5.22 -1.83 18.64
C LYS A 274 6.22 -2.79 17.99
N GLN A 275 7.03 -2.27 17.06
CA GLN A 275 8.18 -3.00 16.56
C GLN A 275 9.30 -2.82 17.58
N GLU A 276 9.45 -3.81 18.48
CA GLU A 276 10.60 -3.89 19.38
C GLU A 276 11.81 -4.36 18.55
N ASP A 277 12.79 -3.46 18.40
CA ASP A 277 14.05 -3.71 17.71
C ASP A 277 14.93 -4.52 18.66
N ASP A 278 14.88 -5.85 18.52
CA ASP A 278 15.66 -6.79 19.31
C ASP A 278 17.10 -6.85 18.76
N ARG A 279 17.87 -5.79 19.01
CA ARG A 279 19.32 -5.76 18.85
C ARG A 279 19.99 -5.77 20.21
N ASP A 280 20.03 -6.92 20.86
CA ASP A 280 21.10 -7.27 21.80
C ASP A 280 21.09 -8.76 22.14
N GLN A 281 21.43 -9.61 21.17
CA GLN A 281 21.95 -10.96 21.45
C GLN A 281 23.08 -11.31 20.49
N PHE A 282 24.29 -10.83 20.79
CA PHE A 282 25.53 -11.53 20.43
C PHE A 282 26.73 -11.00 21.22
N ARG A 283 26.94 -11.50 22.46
CA ARG A 283 28.30 -11.57 23.04
C ARG A 283 28.50 -12.83 23.89
N SER A 284 29.37 -13.66 23.32
CA SER A 284 30.32 -14.60 23.92
C SER A 284 29.83 -15.73 24.84
N SER A 285 30.02 -16.94 24.30
CA SER A 285 30.27 -18.19 24.99
C SER A 285 31.34 -18.08 26.09
N GLY A 286 31.08 -18.70 27.23
CA GLY A 286 32.07 -19.05 28.24
C GLY A 286 31.49 -20.10 29.19
N ALA A 287 31.90 -21.36 29.00
CA ALA A 287 31.52 -22.49 29.84
C ALA A 287 32.30 -22.52 31.17
N VAL A 288 31.63 -22.83 32.30
CA VAL A 288 32.06 -23.74 33.39
C VAL A 288 30.81 -24.11 34.24
N PRO A 289 30.58 -25.37 34.63
CA PRO A 289 29.47 -25.75 35.52
C PRO A 289 29.89 -25.74 37.00
N GLY A 290 29.05 -25.17 37.87
CA GLY A 290 29.24 -25.17 39.33
C GLY A 290 27.95 -25.52 40.06
N ARG A 291 27.87 -26.76 40.55
CA ARG A 291 26.89 -27.26 41.53
C ARG A 291 26.98 -26.47 42.84
N ALA A 292 25.84 -26.12 43.44
CA ALA A 292 25.66 -26.10 44.90
C ALA A 292 24.17 -26.15 45.27
N HIS A 293 23.78 -27.21 45.98
CA HIS A 293 22.61 -27.24 46.86
C HIS A 293 22.93 -26.49 48.17
N LEU A 294 21.94 -25.83 48.76
CA LEU A 294 21.46 -25.94 50.15
C LEU A 294 20.85 -24.60 50.63
N GLY A 295 19.71 -24.71 51.32
CA GLY A 295 19.03 -23.63 52.03
C GLY A 295 17.53 -23.63 51.78
#